data_AF-A0A7C5MSI6-F1
#
_entry.id   AF-A0A7C5MSI6-F1
#
_cell.length_a   1.000
_cell.length_b   1.000
_cell.length_c   1.000
_cell.angle_alpha   90.00
_cell.angle_beta   90.00
_cell.angle_gamma   90.00
#
_symmetry.space_group_name_H-M   'P 1'
#
loop_
_entity.id
_entity.type
_entity.pdbx_description
1 polymer ?
#
loop_
_entity_poly.entity_id
_entity_poly.type
_entity_poly.pdbx_seq_one_letter_code
_entity_poly.pdbx_strand_id
1 'polypeptide(L)'
;MAIPDFQDCMLPILKVLSDGKEHLRMELIEKVADFFGLSKDERNLLIPSGTQTYIDLRVGWARTYLLKAGLIKRTKRAHYAITEAGLKLLESNPDFIGVKTLMQYESFRKWYSSENIVSEPTPKPNHEQTPEEAIEKNAKLINDLLADELL
;
A
#
# COMPACT_ATOMS: atom_id res chain seq x y z
N MET A 1 9.35 8.85 -8.98
CA MET A 1 9.03 7.66 -9.82
C MET A 1 7.61 7.83 -10.32
N ALA A 2 7.29 7.33 -11.51
CA ALA A 2 5.95 7.42 -12.09
C ALA A 2 4.94 6.43 -11.48
N ILE A 3 5.44 5.42 -10.74
CA ILE A 3 4.58 4.47 -10.01
C ILE A 3 4.05 5.15 -8.73
N PRO A 4 2.74 5.11 -8.47
CA PRO A 4 2.09 5.71 -7.29
C PRO A 4 2.59 5.08 -6.00
N ASP A 5 2.56 5.82 -4.89
CA ASP A 5 2.92 5.25 -3.59
C ASP A 5 1.82 4.30 -3.04
N PHE A 6 2.04 3.70 -1.87
CA PHE A 6 1.06 2.78 -1.29
C PHE A 6 -0.20 3.50 -0.75
N GLN A 7 -0.11 4.77 -0.33
CA GLN A 7 -1.27 5.55 0.10
C GLN A 7 -2.14 5.95 -1.09
N ASP A 8 -1.51 6.37 -2.19
CA ASP A 8 -2.17 6.67 -3.47
C ASP A 8 -3.01 5.48 -3.94
N CYS A 9 -2.55 4.25 -3.71
CA CYS A 9 -3.27 3.04 -4.07
C CYS A 9 -4.54 2.77 -3.24
N MET A 10 -4.72 3.39 -2.07
CA MET A 10 -5.85 3.06 -1.16
C MET A 10 -7.21 3.46 -1.74
N LEU A 11 -7.32 4.67 -2.30
CA LEU A 11 -8.57 5.15 -2.88
C LEU A 11 -8.99 4.35 -4.13
N PRO A 12 -8.10 4.10 -5.11
CA PRO A 12 -8.41 3.23 -6.25
C PRO A 12 -8.87 1.83 -5.85
N ILE A 13 -8.25 1.20 -4.85
CA ILE A 13 -8.69 -0.12 -4.35
C ILE A 13 -10.13 -0.05 -3.84
N LEU A 14 -10.47 0.95 -3.03
CA LEU A 14 -11.85 1.11 -2.54
C LEU A 14 -12.83 1.35 -3.68
N LYS A 15 -12.48 2.21 -4.66
CA LYS A 15 -13.32 2.45 -5.84
C LYS A 15 -13.56 1.17 -6.65
N VAL A 16 -12.54 0.32 -6.81
CA VAL A 16 -12.69 -0.99 -7.50
C VAL A 16 -13.67 -1.89 -6.76
N LEU A 17 -13.61 -1.92 -5.42
CA LEU A 17 -14.46 -2.75 -4.58
C LEU A 17 -15.87 -2.16 -4.34
N SER A 18 -16.13 -0.93 -4.80
CA SER A 18 -17.40 -0.22 -4.60
C SER A 18 -18.59 -0.87 -5.30
N ASP A 19 -18.36 -1.81 -6.22
CA ASP A 19 -19.40 -2.60 -6.87
C ASP A 19 -20.06 -3.64 -5.94
N GLY A 20 -19.58 -3.76 -4.70
CA GLY A 20 -20.09 -4.67 -3.68
C GLY A 20 -19.75 -6.14 -3.91
N LYS A 21 -18.95 -6.46 -4.94
CA LYS A 21 -18.54 -7.82 -5.29
C LYS A 21 -17.21 -8.19 -4.66
N GLU A 22 -16.89 -9.47 -4.70
CA GLU A 22 -15.56 -9.97 -4.35
C GLU A 22 -14.62 -9.81 -5.53
N HIS A 23 -13.42 -9.27 -5.29
CA HIS A 23 -12.35 -9.19 -6.30
C HIS A 23 -11.12 -9.94 -5.82
N LEU A 24 -10.45 -10.61 -6.74
CA LEU A 24 -9.18 -11.29 -6.51
C LEU A 24 -8.06 -10.24 -6.35
N ARG A 25 -7.06 -10.53 -5.52
CA ARG A 25 -5.88 -9.67 -5.36
C ARG A 25 -5.25 -9.28 -6.70
N MET A 26 -5.12 -10.22 -7.64
CA MET A 26 -4.49 -9.95 -8.94
C MET A 26 -5.33 -8.95 -9.76
N GLU A 27 -6.65 -9.07 -9.72
CA GLU A 27 -7.56 -8.11 -10.37
C GLU A 27 -7.44 -6.71 -9.75
N LEU A 28 -7.24 -6.61 -8.43
CA LEU A 28 -6.99 -5.33 -7.78
C LEU A 28 -5.68 -4.69 -8.29
N ILE A 29 -4.61 -5.47 -8.43
CA ILE A 29 -3.33 -4.96 -8.92
C ILE A 29 -3.47 -4.45 -10.35
N GLU A 30 -4.14 -5.22 -11.23
CA GLU A 30 -4.38 -4.82 -12.62
C GLU A 30 -5.23 -3.56 -12.71
N LYS A 31 -6.36 -3.51 -12.01
CA LYS A 31 -7.26 -2.35 -12.03
C LYS A 31 -6.63 -1.09 -11.44
N VAL A 32 -5.81 -1.23 -10.40
CA VAL A 32 -5.05 -0.09 -9.85
C VAL A 32 -3.99 0.37 -10.86
N ALA A 33 -3.26 -0.55 -11.49
CA ALA A 33 -2.30 -0.20 -12.54
C ALA A 33 -2.98 0.50 -13.73
N ASP A 34 -4.17 0.05 -14.13
CA ASP A 34 -4.99 0.69 -15.15
C ASP A 34 -5.45 2.08 -14.73
N PHE A 35 -5.87 2.25 -13.47
CA PHE A 35 -6.30 3.54 -12.92
C PHE A 35 -5.21 4.61 -13.02
N PHE A 36 -3.94 4.24 -12.79
CA PHE A 36 -2.79 5.14 -12.92
C PHE A 36 -2.18 5.20 -14.32
N GLY A 37 -2.73 4.44 -15.28
CA GLY A 37 -2.21 4.43 -16.66
C GLY A 37 -0.80 3.84 -16.79
N LEU A 38 -0.41 2.92 -15.90
CA LEU A 38 0.95 2.36 -15.89
C LEU A 38 1.23 1.60 -17.20
N SER A 39 2.38 1.91 -17.80
CA SER A 39 2.94 1.19 -18.95
C SER A 39 3.33 -0.24 -18.60
N LYS A 40 3.61 -1.05 -19.62
CA LYS A 40 4.08 -2.44 -19.42
C LYS A 40 5.39 -2.49 -18.62
N ASP A 41 6.30 -1.57 -18.88
CA ASP A 41 7.60 -1.53 -18.21
C ASP A 41 7.43 -1.15 -16.73
N GLU A 42 6.55 -0.19 -16.42
CA GLU A 42 6.24 0.20 -15.03
C GLU A 42 5.52 -0.90 -14.26
N ARG A 43 4.61 -1.65 -14.90
CA ARG A 43 3.94 -2.80 -14.28
C ARG A 43 4.90 -3.93 -13.94
N ASN A 44 5.93 -4.11 -14.77
CA ASN A 44 6.94 -5.15 -14.62
C ASN A 44 8.18 -4.69 -13.84
N LEU A 45 8.21 -3.43 -13.37
CA LEU A 45 9.36 -2.91 -12.64
C LEU A 45 9.49 -3.63 -11.29
N LEU A 46 10.54 -4.45 -11.19
CA LEU A 46 10.87 -5.21 -10.00
C LEU A 46 11.50 -4.31 -8.94
N ILE A 47 11.20 -4.59 -7.67
CA ILE A 47 11.99 -4.10 -6.56
C ILE A 47 13.36 -4.79 -6.56
N PRO A 48 14.41 -4.23 -5.94
CA PRO A 48 15.77 -4.79 -6.02
C PRO A 48 15.94 -6.21 -5.50
N SER A 49 15.05 -6.68 -4.63
CA SER A 49 15.04 -8.09 -4.19
C SER A 49 14.69 -9.07 -5.32
N GLY A 50 14.11 -8.59 -6.43
CA GLY A 50 13.77 -9.36 -7.63
C GLY A 50 12.52 -10.24 -7.49
N THR A 51 11.85 -10.27 -6.33
CA THR A 51 10.74 -11.19 -6.06
C THR A 51 9.36 -10.61 -6.34
N GLN A 52 9.21 -9.29 -6.32
CA GLN A 52 7.94 -8.58 -6.51
C GLN A 52 8.13 -7.33 -7.35
N THR A 53 7.06 -6.87 -7.99
CA THR A 53 7.03 -5.56 -8.66
C THR A 53 6.67 -4.47 -7.65
N TYR A 54 7.06 -3.23 -7.93
CA TYR A 54 6.68 -2.09 -7.08
C TYR A 54 5.16 -1.97 -6.93
N ILE A 55 4.39 -2.21 -8.01
CA ILE A 55 2.93 -2.12 -7.95
C ILE A 55 2.30 -3.25 -7.12
N ASP A 56 2.79 -4.50 -7.19
CA ASP A 56 2.31 -5.59 -6.34
C ASP A 56 2.58 -5.28 -4.86
N LEU A 57 3.79 -4.80 -4.57
CA LEU A 57 4.19 -4.42 -3.22
C LEU A 57 3.28 -3.33 -2.65
N ARG A 58 3.11 -2.23 -3.38
CA ARG A 58 2.35 -1.06 -2.92
C ARG A 58 0.86 -1.33 -2.80
N VAL A 59 0.25 -2.04 -3.77
CA VAL A 59 -1.15 -2.50 -3.66
C VAL A 59 -1.32 -3.46 -2.49
N GLY A 60 -0.34 -4.34 -2.25
CA GLY A 60 -0.31 -5.25 -1.12
C GLY A 60 -0.38 -4.52 0.23
N TRP A 61 0.43 -3.47 0.39
CA TRP A 61 0.45 -2.61 1.58
C TRP A 61 -0.84 -1.79 1.73
N ALA A 62 -1.29 -1.12 0.67
CA ALA A 62 -2.54 -0.36 0.66
C ALA A 62 -3.73 -1.21 1.12
N ARG A 63 -3.85 -2.42 0.57
CA ARG A 63 -4.88 -3.40 0.93
C ARG A 63 -4.77 -3.83 2.39
N THR A 64 -3.57 -4.08 2.91
CA THR A 64 -3.37 -4.44 4.33
C THR A 64 -3.87 -3.33 5.24
N TYR A 65 -3.54 -2.08 4.94
CA TYR A 65 -3.97 -0.92 5.72
C TYR A 65 -5.49 -0.76 5.71
N LEU A 66 -6.13 -0.89 4.54
CA LEU A 66 -7.59 -0.87 4.41
C LEU A 66 -8.26 -2.02 5.18
N LEU A 67 -7.66 -3.22 5.16
CA LEU A 67 -8.16 -4.38 5.90
C LEU A 67 -8.07 -4.16 7.41
N LYS A 68 -6.95 -3.59 7.89
CA LYS A 68 -6.76 -3.26 9.31
C LYS A 68 -7.68 -2.14 9.78
N ALA A 69 -8.01 -1.21 8.90
CA ALA A 69 -9.03 -0.19 9.16
C ALA A 69 -10.47 -0.72 9.10
N GLY A 70 -10.69 -1.95 8.64
CA GLY A 70 -12.03 -2.54 8.53
C GLY A 70 -12.86 -1.98 7.38
N LEU A 71 -12.22 -1.29 6.42
CA LEU A 71 -12.87 -0.72 5.23
C LEU A 71 -13.08 -1.75 4.14
N ILE A 72 -12.28 -2.80 4.16
CA ILE A 72 -12.44 -3.99 3.32
C ILE A 72 -12.39 -5.23 4.20
N LYS A 73 -12.93 -6.34 3.71
CA LYS A 73 -12.87 -7.65 4.36
C LYS A 73 -12.31 -8.69 3.39
N ARG A 74 -11.59 -9.66 3.94
CA ARG A 74 -11.18 -10.85 3.19
C ARG A 74 -12.28 -11.89 3.28
N THR A 75 -12.87 -12.26 2.15
CA THR A 75 -13.98 -13.24 2.13
C THR A 75 -13.48 -14.67 1.97
N LYS A 76 -12.44 -14.88 1.16
CA LYS A 76 -11.75 -16.16 0.96
C LYS A 76 -10.27 -15.94 0.62
N ARG A 77 -9.53 -16.99 0.28
CA ARG A 77 -8.10 -16.86 -0.06
C ARG A 77 -7.91 -15.86 -1.21
N ALA A 78 -7.14 -14.80 -0.93
CA ALA A 78 -6.82 -13.72 -1.87
C ALA A 78 -8.03 -12.95 -2.46
N HIS A 79 -9.23 -13.05 -1.88
CA HIS A 79 -10.40 -12.29 -2.33
C HIS A 79 -10.84 -11.28 -1.28
N TYR A 80 -11.25 -10.10 -1.77
CA TYR A 80 -11.57 -8.94 -0.95
C TYR A 80 -12.89 -8.34 -1.41
N ALA A 81 -13.66 -7.83 -0.45
CA ALA A 81 -14.89 -7.09 -0.69
C ALA A 81 -14.92 -5.84 0.20
N ILE A 82 -15.63 -4.80 -0.24
CA ILE A 82 -15.84 -3.60 0.57
C ILE A 82 -16.76 -3.90 1.77
N THR A 83 -16.57 -3.19 2.88
CA THR A 83 -17.49 -3.22 4.02
C THR A 83 -18.45 -2.03 3.98
N GLU A 84 -19.47 -2.03 4.85
CA GLU A 84 -20.34 -0.87 5.01
C GLU A 84 -19.57 0.41 5.40
N ALA A 85 -18.53 0.27 6.23
CA ALA A 85 -17.65 1.39 6.59
C ALA A 85 -16.86 1.90 5.39
N GLY A 86 -16.36 0.99 4.53
CA GLY A 86 -15.69 1.35 3.27
C GLY A 86 -16.61 2.09 2.31
N LEU A 87 -17.86 1.63 2.17
CA LEU A 87 -18.87 2.30 1.35
C LEU A 87 -19.20 3.70 1.86
N LYS A 88 -19.45 3.84 3.16
CA LYS A 88 -19.70 5.16 3.79
C LYS A 88 -18.54 6.13 3.60
N LEU A 89 -17.30 5.64 3.65
CA LEU A 89 -16.13 6.48 3.37
C LEU A 89 -16.07 6.93 1.91
N LEU A 90 -16.53 6.10 0.96
CA LEU A 90 -16.60 6.50 -0.45
C LEU A 90 -17.75 7.47 -0.72
N GLU A 91 -18.87 7.36 0.00
CA GLU A 91 -20.01 8.28 -0.10
C GLU A 91 -19.63 9.72 0.28
N SER A 92 -18.63 9.91 1.15
CA SER A 92 -18.08 11.24 1.45
C SER A 92 -17.19 11.81 0.32
N ASN A 93 -17.08 11.10 -0.81
CA ASN A 93 -16.29 11.44 -1.99
C ASN A 93 -14.89 12.00 -1.68
N PRO A 94 -14.02 11.23 -0.99
CA PRO A 94 -12.70 11.69 -0.62
C PRO A 94 -11.79 11.77 -1.86
N ASP A 95 -11.06 12.88 -1.98
CA ASP A 95 -10.04 13.04 -3.03
C ASP A 95 -8.80 12.18 -2.75
N PHE A 96 -8.53 11.87 -1.48
CA PHE A 96 -7.39 11.07 -1.04
C PHE A 96 -7.70 10.27 0.23
N ILE A 97 -7.20 9.03 0.30
CA ILE A 97 -7.30 8.18 1.48
C ILE A 97 -5.88 7.78 1.87
N GLY A 98 -5.41 8.33 2.98
CA GLY A 98 -4.09 8.01 3.52
C GLY A 98 -4.15 7.56 4.97
N VAL A 99 -2.98 7.38 5.59
CA VAL A 99 -2.87 6.96 7.00
C VAL A 99 -3.65 7.88 7.94
N LYS A 100 -3.64 9.19 7.69
CA LYS A 100 -4.42 10.18 8.47
C LYS A 100 -5.92 9.86 8.46
N THR A 101 -6.47 9.50 7.30
CA THR A 101 -7.86 9.08 7.15
C THR A 101 -8.11 7.76 7.87
N LEU A 102 -7.17 6.82 7.84
CA LEU A 102 -7.33 5.52 8.51
C LEU A 102 -7.26 5.61 10.04
N MET A 103 -6.55 6.61 10.58
CA MET A 103 -6.46 6.87 12.02
C MET A 103 -7.80 7.19 12.69
N GLN A 104 -8.87 7.49 11.93
CA GLN A 104 -10.21 7.66 12.50
C GLN A 104 -10.83 6.32 12.96
N TYR A 105 -10.36 5.18 12.44
CA TYR A 105 -10.87 3.86 12.77
C TYR A 105 -10.14 3.27 13.99
N GLU A 106 -10.90 2.84 15.00
CA GLU A 106 -10.33 2.31 16.24
C GLU A 106 -9.51 1.03 16.02
N SER A 107 -9.99 0.13 15.14
CA SER A 107 -9.29 -1.07 14.72
C SER A 107 -7.90 -0.76 14.14
N PHE A 108 -7.83 0.26 13.28
CA PHE A 108 -6.57 0.71 12.71
C PHE A 108 -5.65 1.30 13.78
N ARG A 109 -6.16 2.20 14.65
CA ARG A 109 -5.36 2.79 15.73
C ARG A 109 -4.75 1.74 16.64
N LYS A 110 -5.53 0.75 17.07
CA LYS A 110 -5.06 -0.35 17.93
C LYS A 110 -3.94 -1.14 17.27
N TRP A 111 -4.11 -1.49 16.00
CA TRP A 111 -3.08 -2.20 15.25
C TRP A 111 -1.82 -1.35 15.08
N TYR A 112 -1.98 -0.11 14.60
CA TYR A 112 -0.89 0.82 14.37
C TYR A 112 -0.11 1.15 15.66
N SER A 113 -0.79 1.29 16.80
CA SER A 113 -0.14 1.53 18.10
C SER A 113 0.54 0.27 18.65
N SER A 114 -0.03 -0.91 18.43
CA SER A 114 0.58 -2.18 18.89
C SER A 114 1.93 -2.44 18.20
N GLU A 115 2.08 -2.05 16.94
CA GLU A 115 3.36 -2.07 16.23
C GLU A 115 4.34 -0.99 16.71
N ASN A 116 3.88 0.05 17.42
CA ASN A 116 4.76 1.06 18.00
C ASN A 116 5.27 0.69 19.41
N ILE A 117 4.66 -0.27 20.10
CA ILE A 117 4.99 -0.62 21.50
C ILE A 117 5.87 -1.89 21.60
N VAL A 118 5.89 -2.74 20.57
CA VAL A 118 6.64 -3.99 20.56
C VAL A 118 7.47 -4.10 19.28
N SER A 119 8.79 -3.92 19.37
CA SER A 119 9.87 -4.47 18.49
C SER A 119 10.90 -3.45 18.00
N GLU A 120 12.15 -3.92 18.00
CA GLU A 120 13.40 -3.49 17.35
C GLU A 120 13.25 -2.73 16.00
N PRO A 121 14.30 -2.02 15.53
CA PRO A 121 14.22 -1.02 14.47
C PRO A 121 14.00 -1.67 13.09
N THR A 122 12.79 -2.16 12.85
CA THR A 122 12.28 -2.31 11.50
C THR A 122 12.00 -0.90 10.99
N PRO A 123 12.54 -0.50 9.83
CA PRO A 123 12.31 0.83 9.32
C PRO A 123 10.83 0.93 9.01
N LYS A 124 10.18 1.84 9.75
CA LYS A 124 8.79 2.19 9.56
C LYS A 124 8.59 2.53 8.09
N PRO A 125 7.40 2.23 7.52
CA PRO A 125 7.03 2.94 6.33
C PRO A 125 7.02 4.43 6.69
N ASN A 126 7.95 5.21 6.12
CA ASN A 126 7.77 6.65 6.11
C ASN A 126 6.45 6.92 5.37
N HIS A 127 5.78 8.05 5.60
CA HIS A 127 4.43 8.29 5.05
C HIS A 127 4.30 8.03 3.53
N GLU A 128 5.41 7.94 2.79
CA GLU A 128 5.48 7.74 1.35
C GLU A 128 6.13 6.40 0.93
N GLN A 129 6.69 5.60 1.85
CA GLN A 129 7.53 4.44 1.50
C GLN A 129 7.12 3.19 2.29
N THR A 130 7.15 2.01 1.67
CA THR A 130 6.98 0.75 2.40
C THR A 130 8.23 0.43 3.24
N PRO A 131 8.16 -0.47 4.24
CA PRO A 131 9.33 -0.89 5.00
C PRO A 131 10.47 -1.44 4.11
N GLU A 132 10.13 -2.25 3.09
CA GLU A 132 11.14 -2.74 2.14
C GLU A 132 11.77 -1.61 1.34
N GLU A 133 11.00 -0.61 0.90
CA GLU A 133 11.52 0.57 0.19
C GLU A 133 12.39 1.46 1.10
N ALA A 134 12.09 1.53 2.39
CA ALA A 134 12.91 2.26 3.36
C ALA A 134 14.26 1.56 3.58
N ILE A 135 14.28 0.21 3.66
CA ILE A 135 15.52 -0.57 3.69
C ILE A 135 16.33 -0.34 2.41
N GLU A 136 15.68 -0.40 1.25
CA GLU A 136 16.30 -0.18 -0.06
C GLU A 136 16.98 1.20 -0.13
N LYS A 137 16.25 2.26 0.23
CA LYS A 137 16.77 3.62 0.20
C LYS A 137 18.00 3.78 1.09
N ASN A 138 17.99 3.19 2.29
CA ASN A 138 19.11 3.22 3.20
C ASN A 138 20.31 2.42 2.67
N ALA A 139 20.07 1.23 2.10
CA ALA A 139 21.13 0.42 1.49
C ALA A 139 21.79 1.13 0.31
N LYS A 140 21.00 1.79 -0.54
CA LYS A 140 21.51 2.60 -1.64
C LYS A 140 22.33 3.79 -1.14
N LEU A 141 21.83 4.51 -0.12
CA LEU A 141 22.54 5.63 0.48
C LEU A 141 23.91 5.20 1.06
N ILE A 142 23.98 4.06 1.75
CA ILE A 142 25.24 3.53 2.27
C ILE A 142 26.23 3.23 1.14
N ASN A 143 25.76 2.60 0.05
CA ASN A 143 26.62 2.34 -1.11
C ASN A 143 27.09 3.62 -1.80
N ASP A 144 26.21 4.61 -1.95
CA ASP A 144 26.55 5.90 -2.56
C ASP A 144 27.59 6.65 -1.70
N LEU A 145 27.44 6.65 -0.37
CA LEU A 145 28.41 7.24 0.56
C LEU A 145 29.78 6.54 0.52
N LEU A 146 29.79 5.21 0.44
CA LEU A 146 31.04 4.43 0.31
C LEU A 146 31.74 4.68 -1.03
N ALA A 147 30.98 4.95 -2.10
CA ALA A 147 31.53 5.29 -3.40
C ALA A 147 32.15 6.70 -3.40
N ASP A 148 31.54 7.65 -2.70
CA ASP A 148 32.07 9.02 -2.55
C ASP A 148 33.34 9.08 -1.68
N GLU A 149 33.54 8.17 -0.73
CA GLU A 149 34.79 8.10 0.08
C GLU A 149 36.00 7.49 -0.68
N LEU A 150 35.76 6.85 -1.84
CA LEU A 150 36.80 6.22 -2.66
C LEU A 150 37.31 7.12 -3.81
N LEU A 151 36.84 8.37 -3.88
CA LEU A 151 37.24 9.42 -4.84
C LEU A 151 38.11 10.49 -4.15
#